data_AF-G6A0E3-F1
#
_entry.id   AF-G6A0E3-F1
#
_cell.length_a   1.000
_cell.length_b   1.000
_cell.length_c   1.000
_cell.angle_alpha   90.00
_cell.angle_beta   90.00
_cell.angle_gamma   90.00
#
_symmetry.space_group_name_H-M   'P 1'
#
loop_
_entity.id
_entity.type
_entity.pdbx_description
1 polymer ?
#
loop_
_entity_poly.entity_id
_entity_poly.type
_entity_poly.pdbx_seq_one_letter_code
_entity_poly.pdbx_strand_id
1 'polypeptide(L)' 'MEPMLTIPQAKPGAGGYREHDILIITETGNENITSYPYGPAFNIIG' A
#
# COMPACT_ATOMS: atom_id res chain seq x y z
N MET A 1 -4.18 -0.02 -7.55
CA MET A 1 -2.77 -0.42 -7.48
C MET A 1 -2.51 -1.01 -6.11
N GLU A 2 -2.31 -2.33 -6.02
CA GLU A 2 -2.22 -3.03 -4.74
C GLU A 2 -1.03 -4.01 -4.63
N PRO A 3 0.22 -3.51 -4.55
CA PRO A 3 1.36 -4.39 -4.39
C PRO A 3 1.27 -5.14 -3.05
N MET A 4 1.60 -6.44 -3.08
CA MET A 4 1.65 -7.26 -1.87
C MET A 4 2.91 -8.12 -1.84
N LEU A 5 3.53 -8.19 -0.67
CA LEU A 5 4.59 -9.13 -0.34
C LEU A 5 4.18 -9.94 0.91
N THR A 6 4.46 -11.25 0.89
CA THR A 6 4.32 -12.10 2.07
C THR A 6 5.67 -12.71 2.40
N ILE A 7 6.15 -12.45 3.62
CA ILE A 7 7.37 -13.07 4.15
C ILE A 7 6.94 -14.25 5.04
N PRO A 8 7.43 -15.48 4.76
CA PRO A 8 7.09 -16.67 5.53
C PRO A 8 7.36 -16.52 7.03
N GLN A 9 6.59 -17.25 7.84
CA GLN A 9 6.80 -17.34 9.28
C GLN A 9 8.25 -17.74 9.64
N ALA A 10 8.70 -17.30 10.81
CA ALA A 10 10.04 -17.55 11.35
C ALA A 10 11.21 -16.95 10.56
N LYS A 11 10.94 -16.01 9.63
CA LYS A 11 11.96 -15.15 9.02
C LYS A 11 11.90 -13.73 9.62
N PRO A 12 13.02 -12.99 9.67
CA PRO A 12 12.99 -11.56 9.99
C PRO A 12 12.01 -10.81 9.06
N GLY A 13 11.14 -10.00 9.64
CA GLY A 13 10.07 -9.31 8.90
C GLY A 13 8.91 -10.22 8.47
N ALA A 14 8.70 -11.37 9.11
CA ALA A 14 7.55 -12.23 8.83
C ALA A 14 6.23 -11.43 8.93
N GLY A 15 5.41 -11.50 7.87
CA GLY A 15 4.19 -10.72 7.75
C GLY A 15 3.73 -10.56 6.30
N GLY A 16 2.49 -10.08 6.15
CA GLY A 16 1.95 -9.61 4.89
C GLY A 16 2.02 -8.08 4.85
N TYR A 17 2.58 -7.53 3.78
CA TYR A 17 2.71 -6.09 3.55
C TYR A 17 1.97 -5.75 2.27
N ARG A 18 1.01 -4.82 2.36
CA ARG A 18 0.16 -4.44 1.23
C ARG A 18 -0.28 -2.99 1.38
N GLU A 19 -0.21 -2.26 0.27
CA GLU A 19 -0.89 -0.98 0.10
C GLU A 19 -1.98 -1.17 -0.96
N HIS A 20 -2.98 -0.30 -1.03
CA HIS A 20 -4.05 -0.42 -2.01
C HIS A 20 -4.67 0.94 -2.37
N ASP A 21 -4.36 1.41 -3.58
CA ASP A 21 -4.94 2.63 -4.14
C ASP A 21 -5.97 2.35 -5.24
N ILE A 22 -6.94 3.24 -5.38
CA ILE A 22 -7.90 3.24 -6.50
C ILE A 22 -7.58 4.42 -7.42
N LEU A 23 -7.42 4.12 -8.70
CA LEU A 23 -7.12 5.11 -9.72
C LEU A 23 -8.25 5.15 -10.74
N ILE A 24 -8.75 6.35 -11.04
CA ILE A 24 -9.62 6.61 -12.18
C ILE A 24 -8.72 6.90 -13.39
N ILE A 25 -8.92 6.20 -14.51
CA ILE A 25 -8.17 6.46 -15.75
C ILE A 25 -8.86 7.59 -16.52
N THR A 26 -8.08 8.56 -16.96
CA THR A 26 -8.54 9.72 -17.75
C THR A 26 -7.90 9.70 -19.14
N GLU A 27 -8.31 10.61 -20.03
CA GLU A 27 -7.78 10.67 -21.40
C GLU A 27 -6.26 10.87 -21.47
N THR A 28 -5.68 11.61 -20.51
CA THR A 28 -4.27 11.99 -20.51
C THR A 28 -3.47 11.35 -19.36
N GLY A 29 -4.10 10.53 -18.51
CA GLY A 29 -3.42 9.93 -17.35
C GLY A 29 -4.34 9.20 -16.38
N ASN A 30 -4.13 9.44 -15.09
CA ASN A 30 -4.90 8.85 -14.00
C ASN A 30 -5.05 9.81 -12.82
N GLU A 31 -6.13 9.66 -12.07
CA GLU A 31 -6.41 10.35 -10.81
C GLU A 31 -6.50 9.32 -9.69
N ASN A 32 -5.66 9.46 -8.65
CA ASN A 32 -5.73 8.63 -7.46
C ASN A 32 -6.77 9.19 -6.49
N ILE A 33 -7.81 8.40 -6.20
CA ILE A 33 -8.89 8.79 -5.29
C ILE A 33 -8.71 8.23 -3.87
N THR A 34 -7.67 7.43 -3.62
CA THR A 34 -7.31 6.99 -2.27
C THR A 34 -6.47 8.08 -1.62
N SER A 35 -7.02 8.77 -0.62
CA SER A 35 -6.35 9.91 0.03
C SER A 35 -5.74 9.61 1.40
N TYR A 36 -5.97 8.42 1.96
CA TYR A 36 -5.40 8.06 3.25
C TYR A 36 -3.88 7.88 3.10
N PRO A 37 -3.06 8.48 3.98
CA PRO A 37 -1.61 8.36 3.89
C PRO A 37 -1.14 6.92 4.09
N TYR A 38 -0.11 6.52 3.35
CA TYR A 38 0.50 5.21 3.44
C TYR A 38 1.93 5.27 3.97
N GLY A 39 2.46 4.12 4.38
CA GLY A 39 3.84 3.98 4.84
C GLY A 39 4.12 4.38 6.30
N PRO A 40 5.38 4.14 6.74
CA PRO A 40 5.76 4.19 8.15
C PRO A 40 5.78 5.59 8.78
N ALA A 41 5.86 6.65 7.97
CA ALA A 41 5.85 8.02 8.47
C ALA A 41 4.50 8.41 9.11
N PHE A 42 3.42 7.69 8.79
CA PHE A 42 2.08 7.95 9.32
C PHE A 42 1.45 6.71 9.98
N ASN A 43 1.64 5.51 9.42
CA ASN A 43 0.90 4.30 9.82
C ASN A 43 1.50 3.52 11.02
N ILE A 44 2.42 4.12 11.78
CA ILE A 44 2.86 3.55 13.07
C ILE A 44 1.99 4.16 14.17
N ILE A 45 1.03 3.39 14.66
CA ILE A 45 0.13 3.81 15.74
C ILE A 45 0.75 3.37 17.07
N GLY A 46 0.96 4.35 17.96
CA GLY A 46 1.56 4.16 19.30
C GLY A 46 0.61 3.61 20.35
#